data_AF-A0A922YWC6-F1
#
_entry.id   AF-A0A922YWC6-F1
#
_cell.length_a   1.000
_cell.length_b   1.000
_cell.length_c   1.000
_cell.angle_alpha   90.00
_cell.angle_beta   90.00
_cell.angle_gamma   90.00
#
_symmetry.space_group_name_H-M   'P 1'
#
loop_
_entity.id
_entity.type
_entity.pdbx_description
1 polymer ?
#
loop_
_entity_poly.entity_id
_entity_poly.type
_entity_poly.pdbx_seq_one_letter_code
_entity_poly.pdbx_strand_id
1 'polypeptide(L)'
;MIRLSELKLPLTELPAEHRRAADAPAETDFDRTPAPHPVEALIQLAAQKLGIPAEAIQALHVFKRSFDARKADLLAVYIVDFSLVNPSAQEALLQQHRNDPHVLATPDMAWQAPVQAPANWPVNDSDRPVVVGLGPCGLFAALALAQMGLRPIVLERGKPVRQRTKDTWGLWR
;
A
#
# COMPACT_ATOMS: atom_id res chain seq x y z
N MET A 1 6.03 -12.16 -10.58
CA MET A 1 6.82 -11.03 -10.06
C MET A 1 7.72 -11.52 -8.94
N ILE A 2 8.83 -10.85 -8.71
CA ILE A 2 9.79 -11.15 -7.66
C ILE A 2 9.76 -10.01 -6.64
N ARG A 3 9.68 -10.35 -5.36
CA ARG A 3 9.80 -9.42 -4.24
C ARG A 3 11.24 -9.41 -3.74
N LEU A 4 11.84 -8.22 -3.74
CA LEU A 4 13.16 -7.98 -3.18
C LEU A 4 13.06 -7.04 -1.98
N SER A 5 13.63 -7.44 -0.85
CA SER A 5 13.68 -6.64 0.37
C SER A 5 15.10 -6.22 0.74
N GLU A 6 15.20 -5.30 1.70
CA GLU A 6 16.45 -4.72 2.22
C GLU A 6 17.26 -3.94 1.16
N LEU A 7 16.59 -3.30 0.21
CA LEU A 7 17.25 -2.29 -0.63
C LEU A 7 17.40 -0.99 0.16
N LYS A 8 18.64 -0.53 0.35
CA LYS A 8 18.95 0.59 1.24
C LYS A 8 19.53 1.74 0.45
N LEU A 9 18.99 2.93 0.68
CA LEU A 9 19.50 4.19 0.15
C LEU A 9 19.72 5.15 1.33
N PRO A 10 20.81 5.91 1.37
CA PRO A 10 20.92 7.08 2.23
C PRO A 10 19.69 7.98 2.07
N LEU A 11 19.21 8.57 3.17
CA LEU A 11 18.06 9.48 3.13
C LEU A 11 18.31 10.67 2.17
N THR A 12 19.56 11.08 2.02
CA THR A 12 20.02 12.15 1.13
C THR A 12 19.90 11.82 -0.36
N GLU A 13 19.78 10.54 -0.72
CA GLU A 13 19.59 10.10 -2.11
C GLU A 13 18.11 9.98 -2.51
N LEU A 14 17.18 10.27 -1.58
CA LEU A 14 15.77 10.32 -1.91
C LEU A 14 15.42 11.61 -2.65
N PRO A 15 14.51 11.56 -3.64
CA PRO A 15 13.99 12.74 -4.30
C PRO A 15 12.97 13.41 -3.36
N ALA A 16 13.47 14.08 -2.32
CA ALA A 16 12.70 14.89 -1.41
C ALA A 16 13.01 16.37 -1.66
N GLU A 17 11.98 17.17 -1.84
CA GLU A 17 12.13 18.62 -1.93
C GLU A 17 12.63 19.21 -0.60
N HIS A 18 13.33 20.33 -0.69
CA HIS A 18 13.86 21.06 0.47
C HIS A 18 12.74 21.50 1.41
N ARG A 19 13.05 21.55 2.71
CA ARG A 19 12.12 21.99 3.76
C ARG A 19 11.57 23.38 3.41
N ARG A 20 10.25 23.55 3.52
CA ARG A 20 9.64 24.88 3.46
C ARG A 20 10.22 25.78 4.56
N ALA A 21 10.44 27.04 4.19
CA ALA A 21 10.84 28.06 5.13
C ALA A 21 9.74 28.27 6.20
N ALA A 22 10.12 28.70 7.39
CA ALA A 22 9.19 28.83 8.51
C ALA A 22 8.07 29.86 8.26
N ASP A 23 8.29 30.78 7.33
CA ASP A 23 7.39 31.83 6.88
C ASP A 23 6.59 31.45 5.61
N ALA A 24 6.70 30.21 5.14
CA ALA A 24 5.95 29.76 3.98
C ALA A 24 4.42 29.85 4.21
N PRO A 25 3.63 30.15 3.16
CA PRO A 25 2.17 30.16 3.25
C PRO A 25 1.62 28.78 3.64
N ALA A 26 0.31 28.76 3.99
CA ALA A 26 -0.39 27.54 4.40
C ALA A 26 -0.18 26.39 3.40
N GLU A 27 -0.14 25.16 3.94
CA GLU A 27 -0.02 23.92 3.17
C GLU A 27 -1.02 23.85 2.01
N THR A 28 -0.50 23.58 0.80
CA THR A 28 -1.27 23.36 -0.42
C THR A 28 -1.48 21.86 -0.65
N ASP A 29 -2.38 21.50 -1.57
CA ASP A 29 -2.58 20.09 -1.93
C ASP A 29 -1.33 19.45 -2.56
N PHE A 30 -0.48 20.25 -3.22
CA PHE A 30 0.80 19.79 -3.76
C PHE A 30 1.70 19.25 -2.64
N ASP A 31 1.76 19.95 -1.51
CA ASP A 31 2.61 19.60 -0.36
C ASP A 31 2.21 18.29 0.32
N ARG A 32 0.97 17.85 0.10
CA ARG A 32 0.44 16.57 0.61
C ARG A 32 0.76 15.40 -0.32
N THR A 33 1.28 15.67 -1.51
CA THR A 33 1.65 14.64 -2.47
C THR A 33 2.87 13.88 -1.94
N PRO A 34 2.83 12.54 -1.85
CA PRO A 34 3.99 11.76 -1.43
C PRO A 34 5.18 12.03 -2.36
N ALA A 35 6.34 12.30 -1.77
CA ALA A 35 7.59 12.42 -2.52
C ALA A 35 7.82 11.16 -3.40
N PRO A 36 8.26 11.33 -4.66
CA PRO A 36 8.45 10.22 -5.58
C PRO A 36 9.47 9.20 -5.05
N HIS A 37 9.48 8.02 -5.66
CA HIS A 37 10.48 6.99 -5.33
C HIS A 37 11.66 7.07 -6.31
N PRO A 38 12.91 6.82 -5.86
CA PRO A 38 14.09 6.79 -6.72
C PRO A 38 14.15 5.46 -7.50
N VAL A 39 13.20 5.25 -8.42
CA VAL A 39 13.00 3.97 -9.12
C VAL A 39 14.27 3.50 -9.85
N GLU A 40 15.00 4.40 -10.50
CA GLU A 40 16.24 4.06 -11.20
C GLU A 40 17.31 3.52 -10.24
N ALA A 41 17.55 4.20 -9.10
CA ALA A 41 18.50 3.72 -8.10
C ALA A 41 18.07 2.36 -7.52
N LEU A 42 16.76 2.14 -7.33
CA LEU A 42 16.23 0.86 -6.86
C LEU A 42 16.41 -0.26 -7.91
N ILE A 43 16.26 0.03 -9.19
CA ILE A 43 16.54 -0.91 -10.29
C ILE A 43 18.02 -1.30 -10.25
N GLN A 44 18.93 -0.32 -10.12
CA GLN A 44 20.37 -0.58 -10.06
C GLN A 44 20.74 -1.44 -8.85
N LEU A 45 20.22 -1.12 -7.66
CA LEU A 45 20.44 -1.92 -6.45
C LEU A 45 19.88 -3.34 -6.58
N ALA A 46 18.69 -3.49 -7.17
CA ALA A 46 18.08 -4.81 -7.40
C ALA A 46 18.91 -5.65 -8.39
N ALA A 47 19.32 -5.05 -9.50
CA ALA A 47 20.16 -5.68 -10.52
C ALA A 47 21.50 -6.13 -9.94
N GLN A 48 22.17 -5.25 -9.17
CA GLN A 48 23.42 -5.55 -8.49
C GLN A 48 23.27 -6.70 -7.49
N LYS A 49 22.23 -6.66 -6.64
CA LYS A 49 21.98 -7.70 -5.64
C LYS A 49 21.71 -9.07 -6.27
N LEU A 50 21.00 -9.09 -7.40
CA LEU A 50 20.61 -10.33 -8.08
C LEU A 50 21.64 -10.83 -9.09
N GLY A 51 22.65 -10.01 -9.42
CA GLY A 51 23.68 -10.35 -10.41
C GLY A 51 23.14 -10.39 -11.85
N ILE A 52 22.14 -9.55 -12.15
CA ILE A 52 21.51 -9.44 -13.48
C ILE A 52 21.72 -8.04 -14.07
N PRO A 53 21.66 -7.85 -15.39
CA PRO A 53 21.67 -6.51 -15.98
C PRO A 53 20.41 -5.73 -15.59
N ALA A 54 20.54 -4.40 -15.41
CA ALA A 54 19.41 -3.54 -15.04
C ALA A 54 18.28 -3.59 -16.08
N GLU A 55 18.65 -3.74 -17.35
CA GLU A 55 17.76 -3.86 -18.49
C GLU A 55 16.94 -5.16 -18.49
N ALA A 56 17.34 -6.17 -17.69
CA ALA A 56 16.52 -7.35 -17.50
C ALA A 56 15.27 -7.10 -16.64
N ILE A 57 15.22 -5.98 -15.90
CA ILE A 57 14.05 -5.58 -15.10
C ILE A 57 13.13 -4.75 -16.00
N GLN A 58 11.93 -5.29 -16.26
CA GLN A 58 10.93 -4.63 -17.11
C GLN A 58 10.21 -3.49 -16.37
N ALA A 59 9.80 -3.75 -15.14
CA ALA A 59 9.09 -2.78 -14.31
C ALA A 59 9.37 -3.06 -12.84
N LEU A 60 9.49 -2.00 -12.05
CA LEU A 60 9.70 -2.06 -10.60
C LEU A 60 8.65 -1.21 -9.89
N HIS A 61 8.00 -1.80 -8.90
CA HIS A 61 7.01 -1.16 -8.04
C HIS A 61 7.50 -1.17 -6.58
N VAL A 62 7.38 -0.05 -5.89
CA VAL A 62 7.70 0.02 -4.46
C VAL A 62 6.54 -0.54 -3.64
N PHE A 63 6.72 -1.71 -3.05
CA PHE A 63 5.73 -2.30 -2.14
C PHE A 63 5.73 -1.61 -0.78
N LYS A 64 6.91 -1.27 -0.25
CA LYS A 64 7.05 -0.60 1.03
C LYS A 64 8.30 0.26 1.06
N ARG A 65 8.18 1.45 1.66
CA ARG A 65 9.30 2.27 2.13
C ARG A 65 9.23 2.38 3.65
N SER A 66 10.37 2.22 4.31
CA SER A 66 10.56 2.43 5.74
C SER A 66 11.89 3.13 5.99
N PHE A 67 12.18 3.50 7.24
CA PHE A 67 13.40 4.22 7.59
C PHE A 67 14.11 3.53 8.76
N ASP A 68 15.42 3.32 8.62
CA ASP A 68 16.28 2.99 9.73
C ASP A 68 16.86 4.29 10.30
N ALA A 69 16.35 4.69 11.46
CA ALA A 69 16.72 5.90 12.17
C ALA A 69 17.53 5.64 13.45
N ARG A 70 18.17 4.46 13.55
CA ARG A 70 18.94 4.07 14.75
C ARG A 70 20.36 4.64 14.76
N LYS A 71 20.86 5.11 13.61
CA LYS A 71 22.20 5.69 13.43
C LYS A 71 22.08 7.14 12.95
N ALA A 72 23.19 7.89 13.05
CA ALA A 72 23.26 9.25 12.52
C ALA A 72 22.99 9.28 11.00
N ASP A 73 23.56 8.31 10.28
CA ASP A 73 23.27 8.11 8.87
C ASP A 73 21.92 7.39 8.71
N LEU A 74 20.88 8.19 8.44
CA LEU A 74 19.54 7.70 8.21
C LEU A 74 19.45 6.97 6.87
N LEU A 75 18.87 5.78 6.88
CA LEU A 75 18.67 4.97 5.68
C LEU A 75 17.19 4.83 5.37
N ALA A 76 16.82 4.98 4.11
CA ALA A 76 15.55 4.54 3.58
C ALA A 76 15.67 3.07 3.14
N VAL A 77 14.79 2.23 3.68
CA VAL A 77 14.76 0.79 3.41
C VAL A 77 13.52 0.44 2.58
N TYR A 78 13.74 -0.18 1.43
CA TYR A 78 12.74 -0.50 0.44
C TYR A 78 12.48 -1.99 0.32
N ILE A 79 11.21 -2.31 0.11
CA ILE A 79 10.75 -3.59 -0.44
C ILE A 79 10.12 -3.26 -1.78
N VAL A 80 10.61 -3.92 -2.83
CA VAL A 80 10.16 -3.72 -4.20
C VAL A 80 9.60 -5.02 -4.76
N ASP A 81 8.62 -4.91 -5.63
CA ASP A 81 8.18 -5.99 -6.51
C ASP A 81 8.53 -5.64 -7.94
N PHE A 82 9.09 -6.57 -8.70
CA PHE A 82 9.49 -6.31 -10.08
C PHE A 82 9.17 -7.49 -11.01
N SER A 83 9.07 -7.18 -12.30
CA SER A 83 8.97 -8.17 -13.39
C SER A 83 10.24 -8.16 -14.23
N LEU A 84 10.58 -9.33 -14.78
CA LEU A 84 11.67 -9.47 -15.73
C LEU A 84 11.16 -9.27 -17.16
N VAL A 85 12.01 -8.72 -18.04
CA VAL A 85 11.74 -8.62 -19.48
C VAL A 85 11.52 -10.01 -20.09
N ASN A 86 12.24 -11.02 -19.62
CA ASN A 86 11.98 -12.41 -19.93
C ASN A 86 11.31 -13.12 -18.73
N PRO A 87 9.97 -13.32 -18.75
CA PRO A 87 9.27 -13.98 -17.65
C PRO A 87 9.72 -15.42 -17.38
N SER A 88 10.20 -16.13 -18.41
CA SER A 88 10.67 -17.53 -18.25
C SER A 88 11.93 -17.64 -17.38
N ALA A 89 12.71 -16.57 -17.23
CA ALA A 89 13.89 -16.54 -16.38
C ALA A 89 13.57 -16.41 -14.88
N GLN A 90 12.32 -16.10 -14.53
CA GLN A 90 11.91 -15.83 -13.15
C GLN A 90 12.19 -17.01 -12.20
N GLU A 91 11.80 -18.22 -12.61
CA GLU A 91 11.93 -19.41 -11.78
C GLU A 91 13.40 -19.80 -11.56
N ALA A 92 14.22 -19.71 -12.61
CA ALA A 92 15.65 -19.93 -12.52
C ALA A 92 16.34 -18.92 -11.57
N LEU A 93 15.96 -17.63 -11.64
CA LEU A 93 16.50 -16.60 -10.77
C LEU A 93 16.11 -16.82 -9.30
N LEU A 94 14.84 -17.18 -9.04
CA LEU A 94 14.39 -17.54 -7.69
C LEU A 94 15.13 -18.78 -7.17
N GLN A 95 15.35 -19.79 -8.01
CA GLN A 95 16.07 -21.00 -7.63
C GLN A 95 17.55 -20.72 -7.32
N GLN A 96 18.19 -19.82 -8.08
CA GLN A 96 19.56 -19.36 -7.82
C GLN A 96 19.68 -18.69 -6.45
N HIS A 97 18.68 -17.91 -6.05
CA HIS A 97 18.66 -17.15 -4.79
C HIS A 97 17.82 -17.81 -3.69
N ARG A 98 17.53 -19.12 -3.79
CA ARG A 98 16.63 -19.85 -2.88
C ARG A 98 16.98 -19.78 -1.38
N ASN A 99 18.24 -19.48 -1.06
CA ASN A 99 18.73 -19.37 0.31
C ASN A 99 18.77 -17.92 0.83
N ASP A 100 18.51 -16.93 -0.02
CA ASP A 100 18.40 -15.53 0.39
C ASP A 100 16.95 -15.24 0.82
N PRO A 101 16.68 -14.99 2.12
CA PRO A 101 15.32 -14.69 2.60
C PRO A 101 14.76 -13.37 2.04
N HIS A 102 15.59 -12.54 1.42
CA HIS A 102 15.19 -11.26 0.86
C HIS A 102 14.76 -11.34 -0.61
N VAL A 103 14.92 -12.50 -1.27
CA VAL A 103 14.54 -12.72 -2.67
C VAL A 103 13.43 -13.77 -2.70
N LEU A 104 12.18 -13.33 -2.91
CA LEU A 104 11.01 -14.20 -2.84
C LEU A 104 10.15 -14.04 -4.09
N ALA A 105 9.36 -15.05 -4.42
CA ALA A 105 8.21 -14.84 -5.30
C ALA A 105 7.26 -13.83 -4.63
N THR A 106 6.80 -12.82 -5.37
CA THR A 106 5.78 -11.90 -4.84
C THR A 106 4.52 -12.70 -4.53
N PRO A 107 4.01 -12.69 -3.27
CA PRO A 107 2.80 -13.42 -2.92
C PRO A 107 1.58 -12.81 -3.62
N ASP A 108 0.55 -13.63 -3.86
CA ASP A 108 -0.75 -13.11 -4.25
C ASP A 108 -1.38 -12.38 -3.05
N MET A 109 -1.54 -11.06 -3.20
CA MET A 109 -2.12 -10.16 -2.21
C MET A 109 -3.55 -9.75 -2.56
N ALA A 110 -4.14 -10.33 -3.61
CA ALA A 110 -5.52 -10.07 -3.97
C ALA A 110 -6.44 -10.52 -2.82
N TRP A 111 -7.37 -9.64 -2.42
CA TRP A 111 -8.39 -10.01 -1.46
C TRP A 111 -9.31 -11.07 -2.07
N GLN A 112 -9.42 -12.21 -1.40
CA GLN A 112 -10.32 -13.29 -1.78
C GLN A 112 -11.47 -13.36 -0.78
N ALA A 113 -12.69 -13.21 -1.28
CA ALA A 113 -13.89 -13.36 -0.47
C ALA A 113 -13.96 -14.80 0.08
N PRO A 114 -14.09 -15.00 1.41
CA PRO A 114 -14.16 -16.35 1.98
C PRO A 114 -15.48 -17.05 1.68
N VAL A 115 -16.53 -16.28 1.36
CA VAL A 115 -17.86 -16.77 0.99
C VAL A 115 -18.49 -15.86 -0.06
N GLN A 116 -19.49 -16.39 -0.77
CA GLN A 116 -20.38 -15.61 -1.63
C GLN A 116 -21.82 -15.91 -1.22
N ALA A 117 -22.65 -14.87 -1.22
CA ALA A 117 -24.07 -15.03 -0.96
C ALA A 117 -24.70 -15.94 -2.02
N PRO A 118 -25.61 -16.85 -1.63
CA PRO A 118 -26.32 -17.66 -2.61
C PRO A 118 -27.19 -16.78 -3.51
N ALA A 119 -27.53 -17.28 -4.70
CA ALA A 119 -28.28 -16.51 -5.70
C ALA A 119 -29.65 -15.99 -5.19
N ASN A 120 -30.25 -16.70 -4.23
CA ASN A 120 -31.51 -16.34 -3.60
C ASN A 120 -31.34 -15.50 -2.32
N TRP A 121 -30.17 -14.90 -2.07
CA TRP A 121 -29.92 -14.07 -0.90
C TRP A 121 -30.49 -12.65 -1.03
N PRO A 122 -31.09 -12.10 0.05
CA PRO A 122 -31.50 -12.78 1.27
C PRO A 122 -32.81 -13.55 1.01
N VAL A 123 -33.06 -14.62 1.76
CA VAL A 123 -34.34 -15.34 1.68
C VAL A 123 -35.41 -14.53 2.40
N ASN A 124 -35.06 -13.92 3.54
CA ASN A 124 -35.87 -13.00 4.31
C ASN A 124 -35.05 -11.76 4.68
N ASP A 125 -35.71 -10.60 4.88
CA ASP A 125 -34.99 -9.37 5.25
C ASP A 125 -34.17 -9.49 6.54
N SER A 126 -34.56 -10.39 7.46
CA SER A 126 -33.84 -10.69 8.69
C SER A 126 -32.48 -11.39 8.50
N ASP A 127 -32.23 -11.96 7.32
CA ASP A 127 -30.96 -12.64 7.02
C ASP A 127 -29.82 -11.63 6.79
N ARG A 128 -30.19 -10.39 6.44
CA ARG A 128 -29.23 -9.33 6.12
C ARG A 128 -28.42 -8.95 7.36
N PRO A 129 -27.08 -8.95 7.29
CA PRO A 129 -26.25 -8.60 8.42
C PRO A 129 -26.40 -7.11 8.74
N VAL A 130 -26.46 -6.79 10.03
CA VAL A 130 -26.52 -5.40 10.52
C VAL A 130 -25.14 -4.99 11.03
N VAL A 131 -24.64 -3.88 10.51
CA VAL A 131 -23.40 -3.23 10.95
C VAL A 131 -23.77 -1.96 11.70
N VAL A 132 -23.43 -1.88 12.99
CA VAL A 132 -23.70 -0.71 13.84
C VAL A 132 -22.43 0.12 13.97
N GLY A 133 -22.46 1.33 13.43
CA GLY A 133 -21.36 2.26 13.30
C GLY A 133 -20.71 2.21 11.91
N LEU A 134 -20.40 3.38 11.36
CA LEU A 134 -19.70 3.61 10.09
C LEU A 134 -18.37 4.34 10.33
N GLY A 135 -17.67 3.97 11.39
CA GLY A 135 -16.22 4.22 11.53
C GLY A 135 -15.42 3.27 10.63
N PRO A 136 -14.07 3.28 10.68
CA PRO A 136 -13.25 2.44 9.81
C PRO A 136 -13.59 0.95 9.89
N CYS A 137 -13.77 0.41 11.11
CA CYS A 137 -14.16 -0.99 11.31
C CYS A 137 -15.49 -1.34 10.62
N GLY A 138 -16.55 -0.56 10.90
CA GLY A 138 -17.87 -0.79 10.31
C GLY A 138 -17.91 -0.57 8.80
N LEU A 139 -17.15 0.42 8.30
CA LEU A 139 -17.00 0.66 6.86
C LEU A 139 -16.41 -0.55 6.14
N PHE A 140 -15.29 -1.10 6.62
CA PHE A 140 -14.67 -2.27 6.00
C PHE A 140 -15.51 -3.53 6.16
N ALA A 141 -16.19 -3.71 7.30
CA ALA A 141 -17.13 -4.82 7.48
C ALA A 141 -18.29 -4.74 6.48
N ALA A 142 -18.93 -3.58 6.35
CA ALA A 142 -20.02 -3.37 5.41
C ALA A 142 -19.56 -3.51 3.94
N LEU A 143 -18.37 -3.00 3.60
CA LEU A 143 -17.79 -3.15 2.26
C LEU A 143 -17.57 -4.62 1.90
N ALA A 144 -16.89 -5.38 2.78
CA ALA A 144 -16.63 -6.79 2.54
C ALA A 144 -17.95 -7.59 2.44
N LEU A 145 -18.91 -7.37 3.34
CA LEU A 145 -20.23 -8.01 3.28
C LEU A 145 -20.98 -7.67 1.98
N ALA A 146 -20.92 -6.42 1.53
CA ALA A 146 -21.53 -6.00 0.26
C ALA A 146 -20.85 -6.64 -0.95
N GLN A 147 -19.51 -6.73 -0.98
CA GLN A 147 -18.74 -7.41 -2.04
C GLN A 147 -19.01 -8.91 -2.09
N MET A 148 -19.36 -9.53 -0.96
CA MET A 148 -19.83 -10.91 -0.87
C MET A 148 -21.32 -11.08 -1.22
N GLY A 149 -22.02 -10.02 -1.63
CA GLY A 149 -23.45 -10.06 -1.98
C GLY A 149 -24.41 -10.14 -0.78
N LEU A 150 -23.92 -10.02 0.46
CA LEU A 150 -24.71 -10.23 1.67
C LEU A 150 -25.67 -9.08 2.03
N ARG A 151 -25.67 -7.98 1.25
CA ARG A 151 -26.60 -6.85 1.38
C ARG A 151 -26.70 -6.28 2.81
N PRO A 152 -25.58 -5.88 3.44
CA PRO A 152 -25.58 -5.39 4.82
C PRO A 152 -26.47 -4.15 5.00
N ILE A 153 -27.03 -4.00 6.20
CA ILE A 153 -27.71 -2.80 6.67
C ILE A 153 -26.76 -2.07 7.60
N VAL A 154 -26.49 -0.79 7.33
CA VAL A 154 -25.59 0.01 8.18
C VAL A 154 -26.37 1.05 8.96
N LEU A 155 -26.16 1.07 10.27
CA LEU A 155 -26.77 2.02 11.19
C LEU A 155 -25.67 2.91 11.78
N GLU A 156 -25.70 4.21 11.50
CA GLU A 156 -24.76 5.19 12.07
C GLU A 156 -25.55 6.27 12.81
N ARG A 157 -25.17 6.52 14.08
CA ARG A 157 -25.82 7.55 14.92
C ARG A 157 -25.43 8.98 14.49
N GLY A 158 -24.23 9.13 13.94
CA GLY A 158 -23.66 10.38 13.50
C GLY A 158 -24.29 10.88 12.22
N LYS A 159 -24.16 12.19 11.99
CA LYS A 159 -24.66 12.84 10.78
C LYS A 159 -23.72 12.60 9.59
N PRO A 160 -24.21 12.75 8.34
CA PRO A 160 -23.36 12.75 7.15
C PRO A 160 -22.16 13.70 7.28
N VAL A 161 -21.02 13.33 6.70
CA VAL A 161 -19.71 13.99 6.95
C VAL A 161 -19.76 15.51 6.79
N ARG A 162 -20.46 16.03 5.76
CA ARG A 162 -20.58 17.48 5.54
C ARG A 162 -21.27 18.22 6.70
N GLN A 163 -22.32 17.63 7.28
CA GLN A 163 -22.99 18.21 8.44
C GLN A 163 -22.16 18.04 9.71
N ARG A 164 -21.54 16.87 9.89
CA ARG A 164 -20.66 16.60 11.03
C ARG A 164 -19.47 17.57 11.08
N THR A 165 -18.86 17.91 9.93
CA THR A 165 -17.77 18.88 9.86
C THR A 165 -18.22 20.26 10.37
N LYS A 166 -19.40 20.74 9.93
CA LYS A 166 -19.97 22.01 10.40
C LYS A 166 -20.23 21.99 11.90
N ASP A 167 -20.88 20.94 12.40
CA ASP A 167 -21.22 20.80 13.82
C ASP A 167 -19.94 20.76 14.69
N THR A 168 -18.90 20.04 14.25
CA THR A 168 -17.62 19.94 14.96
C THR A 168 -16.88 21.28 14.96
N TRP A 169 -16.86 21.99 13.83
CA TRP A 169 -16.27 23.34 13.76
C TRP A 169 -17.01 24.35 14.62
N GLY A 170 -18.34 24.25 14.72
CA GLY A 170 -19.15 25.10 15.60
C GLY A 170 -18.89 24.84 17.09
N LEU A 171 -18.51 23.62 17.47
CA LEU A 171 -18.11 23.27 18.84
C LEU A 171 -16.71 23.80 19.21
N TRP A 172 -15.80 23.85 18.24
CA TRP A 172 -14.37 24.16 18.46
C TRP A 172 -14.02 25.64 18.25
N ARG A 173 -15.00 26.49 17.90
CA ARG A 173 -14.87 27.95 17.81
C ARG A 173 -15.56 28.60 18.99
#